data_AF-A0A836P3K3-F1
#
_entry.id   AF-A0A836P3K3-F1
#
_cell.length_a   1.000
_cell.length_b   1.000
_cell.length_c   1.000
_cell.angle_alpha   90.00
_cell.angle_beta   90.00
_cell.angle_gamma   90.00
#
_symmetry.space_group_name_H-M   'P 1'
#
loop_
_entity.id
_entity.type
_entity.pdbx_description
1 polymer ?
#
loop_
_entity_poly.entity_id
_entity_poly.type
_entity_poly.pdbx_seq_one_letter_code
_entity_poly.pdbx_strand_id
1 'polypeptide(L)'
;MKTLHTLLTSAIFVLSSTACFAQAAADGAAAQIHVNQLGYLPGSEKLAVVGLPQGAAIRSNRFTVEDAQGHSVLQGTLQPAAVWSPADQQAQVADFSGLRIAGTYRLKVDGLPASDTFAINAHAYQPLVDAALKAFYFNRAST
;
A
#
# COMPACT_ATOMS: atom_id res chain seq x y z
N MET A 1 65.88 -16.77 28.59
CA MET A 1 66.12 -16.39 27.18
C MET A 1 65.58 -17.54 26.32
N LYS A 2 64.60 -17.27 25.44
CA LYS A 2 64.01 -18.16 24.41
C LYS A 2 63.07 -19.31 24.85
N THR A 3 61.76 -19.02 24.70
CA THR A 3 60.65 -19.84 24.15
C THR A 3 60.81 -21.37 24.02
N LEU A 4 59.79 -22.18 24.37
CA LEU A 4 58.68 -22.61 23.46
C LEU A 4 57.80 -23.76 24.03
N HIS A 5 56.52 -23.75 23.62
CA HIS A 5 55.48 -24.82 23.58
C HIS A 5 54.64 -25.18 24.82
N THR A 6 53.39 -24.72 24.93
CA THR A 6 52.11 -25.28 24.40
C THR A 6 51.46 -26.30 25.34
N LEU A 7 50.36 -25.95 26.02
CA LEU A 7 49.25 -26.89 26.30
C LEU A 7 47.93 -26.13 26.48
N LEU A 8 46.91 -26.74 25.86
CA LEU A 8 45.55 -26.30 25.57
C LEU A 8 44.74 -25.76 26.77
N THR A 9 44.09 -24.61 26.58
CA THR A 9 42.84 -24.26 27.28
C THR A 9 41.67 -24.44 26.32
N SER A 10 40.85 -25.47 26.59
CA SER A 10 39.63 -25.76 25.84
C SER A 10 38.56 -24.70 26.19
N ALA A 11 38.19 -23.88 25.21
CA ALA A 11 37.10 -22.91 25.33
C ALA A 11 35.78 -23.57 24.91
N ILE A 12 34.87 -23.78 25.85
CA ILE A 12 33.51 -24.24 25.58
C ILE A 12 32.71 -23.03 25.07
N PHE A 13 32.44 -23.00 23.77
CA PHE A 13 31.51 -22.06 23.15
C PHE A 13 30.08 -22.58 23.40
N VAL A 14 29.36 -21.98 24.34
CA VAL A 14 27.93 -22.24 24.54
C VAL A 14 27.18 -21.57 23.39
N LEU A 15 26.70 -22.38 22.45
CA LEU A 15 25.85 -21.96 21.35
C LEU A 15 24.43 -21.76 21.88
N SER A 16 24.11 -20.55 22.34
CA SER A 16 22.73 -20.18 22.68
C SER A 16 21.91 -20.12 21.39
N SER A 17 21.20 -21.19 21.10
CA SER A 17 20.19 -21.24 20.04
C SER A 17 19.06 -20.27 20.38
N THR A 18 19.14 -19.04 19.88
CA THR A 18 17.99 -18.15 19.79
C THR A 18 16.97 -18.81 18.88
N ALA A 19 15.93 -19.40 19.46
CA ALA A 19 14.75 -19.82 18.74
C ALA A 19 14.11 -18.57 18.13
N CYS A 20 14.11 -18.50 16.80
CA CYS A 20 13.31 -17.53 16.07
C CYS A 20 11.84 -17.94 16.25
N PHE A 21 11.13 -17.29 17.17
CA PHE A 21 9.68 -17.41 17.22
C PHE A 21 9.15 -16.71 15.97
N ALA A 22 8.70 -17.50 14.99
CA ALA A 22 7.87 -17.00 13.91
C ALA A 22 6.54 -16.58 14.52
N GLN A 23 6.37 -15.29 14.77
CA GLN A 23 5.09 -14.72 15.13
C GLN A 23 4.15 -14.94 13.93
N ALA A 24 3.18 -15.85 14.06
CA ALA A 24 2.09 -15.93 13.12
C ALA A 24 1.35 -14.58 13.16
N ALA A 25 1.52 -13.76 12.12
CA ALA A 25 0.64 -12.63 11.90
C ALA A 25 -0.77 -13.21 11.74
N ALA A 26 -1.71 -12.76 12.57
CA ALA A 26 -3.11 -13.10 12.36
C ALA A 26 -3.48 -12.60 10.96
N ASP A 27 -3.77 -13.54 10.05
CA ASP A 27 -4.12 -13.30 8.65
C ASP A 27 -5.58 -12.80 8.53
N GLY A 28 -5.98 -11.93 9.46
CA GLY A 28 -7.17 -11.12 9.29
C GLY A 28 -6.77 -9.96 8.39
N ALA A 29 -7.25 -9.97 7.13
CA ALA A 29 -7.05 -8.85 6.22
C ALA A 29 -7.27 -7.54 6.99
N ALA A 30 -6.26 -6.69 7.12
CA ALA A 30 -6.44 -5.43 7.82
C ALA A 30 -7.32 -4.51 6.97
N ALA A 31 -8.11 -3.64 7.59
CA ALA A 31 -8.81 -2.59 6.86
C ALA A 31 -7.80 -1.69 6.13
N GLN A 32 -7.99 -1.51 4.82
CA GLN A 32 -7.03 -0.87 3.93
C GLN A 32 -7.71 0.09 2.96
N ILE A 33 -6.96 1.11 2.53
CA ILE A 33 -7.38 2.10 1.55
C ILE A 33 -6.72 1.77 0.23
N HIS A 34 -7.52 1.33 -0.74
CA HIS A 34 -7.07 0.99 -2.09
C HIS A 34 -7.26 2.17 -3.03
N VAL A 35 -6.18 2.51 -3.74
CA VAL A 35 -6.12 3.58 -4.75
C VAL A 35 -5.54 3.02 -6.04
N ASN A 36 -5.72 3.71 -7.16
CA ASN A 36 -4.96 3.40 -8.37
C ASN A 36 -3.50 3.84 -8.17
N GLN A 37 -2.60 2.87 -8.03
CA GLN A 37 -1.17 3.12 -7.78
C GLN A 37 -0.44 3.77 -8.97
N LEU A 38 -1.00 3.72 -10.19
CA LEU A 38 -0.47 4.50 -11.32
C LEU A 38 -0.83 5.99 -11.21
N GLY A 39 -1.96 6.29 -10.56
CA GLY A 39 -2.52 7.62 -10.44
C GLY A 39 -3.79 7.84 -11.26
N TYR A 40 -4.15 9.11 -11.41
CA TYR A 40 -5.39 9.57 -12.01
C TYR A 40 -5.15 10.76 -12.94
N LEU A 41 -6.03 10.95 -13.93
CA LEU A 41 -6.00 12.13 -14.78
C LEU A 41 -6.68 13.31 -14.07
N PRO A 42 -6.24 14.57 -14.29
CA PRO A 42 -6.84 15.76 -13.66
C PRO A 42 -8.36 15.82 -13.75
N GLY A 43 -8.92 15.52 -14.93
CA GLY A 43 -10.36 15.61 -15.20
C GLY A 43 -11.16 14.32 -15.07
N SER A 44 -10.55 13.20 -14.68
CA SER A 44 -11.28 11.94 -14.53
C SER A 44 -11.98 11.84 -13.18
N GLU A 45 -12.91 10.89 -13.09
CA GLU A 45 -13.35 10.36 -11.80
C GLU A 45 -12.16 9.74 -11.05
N LYS A 46 -12.20 9.85 -9.72
CA LYS A 46 -11.15 9.38 -8.81
C LYS A 46 -11.80 8.80 -7.57
N LEU A 47 -11.76 7.48 -7.49
CA LEU A 47 -12.36 6.72 -6.41
C LEU A 47 -11.26 5.97 -5.65
N ALA A 48 -11.35 5.96 -4.33
CA ALA A 48 -10.62 5.05 -3.47
C ALA A 48 -11.61 4.13 -2.77
N VAL A 49 -11.20 2.88 -2.56
CA VAL A 49 -12.01 1.87 -1.88
C VAL A 49 -11.42 1.62 -0.51
N VAL A 50 -12.23 1.83 0.52
CA VAL A 50 -11.91 1.43 1.90
C VAL A 50 -12.45 0.03 2.09
N GLY A 51 -11.57 -0.96 2.05
CA GLY A 51 -11.90 -2.36 2.30
C GLY A 51 -11.95 -2.63 3.80
N LEU A 52 -13.03 -3.26 4.25
CA LEU A 52 -13.29 -3.60 5.65
C LEU A 52 -13.57 -5.10 5.77
N PRO A 53 -12.85 -5.81 6.65
CA PRO A 53 -13.20 -7.16 7.05
C PRO A 53 -14.61 -7.22 7.62
N GLN A 54 -15.24 -8.39 7.51
CA GLN A 54 -16.55 -8.60 8.09
C GLN A 54 -16.53 -8.30 9.60
N GLY A 55 -17.48 -7.47 10.07
CA GLY A 55 -17.57 -7.05 11.47
C GLY A 55 -16.62 -5.91 11.88
N ALA A 56 -15.74 -5.44 10.99
CA ALA A 56 -14.94 -4.25 11.23
C ALA A 56 -15.76 -2.97 11.00
N ALA A 57 -15.54 -1.95 11.83
CA ALA A 57 -16.15 -0.64 11.69
C ALA A 57 -15.07 0.43 11.62
N ILE A 58 -15.24 1.40 10.72
CA ILE A 58 -14.43 2.62 10.72
C ILE A 58 -14.91 3.58 11.79
N ARG A 59 -13.97 4.24 12.47
CA ARG A 59 -14.25 5.20 13.54
C ARG A 59 -14.85 6.51 13.04
N SER A 60 -14.66 6.81 11.76
CA SER A 60 -15.11 8.05 11.12
C SER A 60 -15.55 7.77 9.69
N ASN A 61 -16.64 8.40 9.28
CA ASN A 61 -17.10 8.38 7.89
C ASN A 61 -16.45 9.48 7.03
N ARG A 62 -15.39 10.14 7.52
CA ARG A 62 -14.70 11.23 6.84
C ARG A 62 -13.38 10.76 6.27
N PHE A 63 -13.01 11.30 5.12
CA PHE A 63 -11.70 11.11 4.54
C PHE A 63 -11.04 12.46 4.23
N THR A 64 -9.72 12.44 4.16
CA THR A 64 -8.88 13.57 3.78
C THR A 64 -7.91 13.14 2.69
N VAL A 65 -7.65 14.01 1.72
CA VAL A 65 -6.53 13.88 0.80
C VAL A 65 -5.46 14.88 1.21
N GLU A 66 -4.25 14.39 1.42
CA GLU A 66 -3.07 15.18 1.77
C GLU A 66 -2.10 15.27 0.59
N ASP A 67 -1.46 16.42 0.40
CA ASP A 67 -0.35 16.58 -0.54
C ASP A 67 0.95 15.92 -0.04
N ALA A 68 2.02 16.00 -0.83
CA ALA A 68 3.32 15.42 -0.47
C ALA A 68 3.96 16.05 0.78
N GLN A 69 3.51 17.24 1.19
CA GLN A 69 3.96 17.94 2.39
C GLN A 69 3.08 17.62 3.61
N GLY A 70 2.01 16.85 3.44
CA GLY A 70 1.07 16.48 4.48
C GLY A 70 -0.05 17.51 4.70
N HIS A 71 -0.20 18.51 3.84
CA HIS A 71 -1.30 19.45 3.96
C HIS A 71 -2.59 18.84 3.43
N SER A 72 -3.67 18.98 4.19
CA SER A 72 -5.02 18.63 3.73
C SER A 72 -5.43 19.54 2.57
N VAL A 73 -5.61 18.96 1.39
CA VAL A 73 -6.01 19.68 0.16
C VAL A 73 -7.46 19.42 -0.24
N LEU A 74 -8.05 18.32 0.25
CA LEU A 74 -9.45 17.99 0.06
C LEU A 74 -9.96 17.18 1.25
N GLN A 75 -11.21 17.38 1.62
CA GLN A 75 -11.92 16.55 2.59
C GLN A 75 -13.27 16.14 2.04
N GLY A 76 -13.73 14.95 2.43
CA GLY A 76 -15.03 14.43 2.03
C GLY A 76 -15.59 13.42 2.99
N THR A 77 -16.73 12.85 2.61
CA THR A 77 -17.44 11.82 3.36
C THR A 77 -17.46 10.54 2.53
N LEU A 78 -17.17 9.41 3.17
CA LEU A 78 -17.27 8.10 2.54
C LEU A 78 -18.73 7.79 2.21
N GLN A 79 -18.94 7.15 1.07
CA GLN A 79 -20.24 6.61 0.70
C GLN A 79 -20.67 5.51 1.69
N PRO A 80 -21.98 5.23 1.78
CA PRO A 80 -22.49 4.13 2.61
C PRO A 80 -21.79 2.81 2.27
N ALA A 81 -21.56 1.98 3.29
CA ALA A 81 -20.95 0.67 3.11
C ALA A 81 -21.84 -0.24 2.26
N ALA A 82 -21.21 -0.98 1.34
CA ALA A 82 -21.84 -2.02 0.56
C ALA A 82 -21.06 -3.33 0.70
N VAL A 83 -21.75 -4.46 0.55
CA VAL A 83 -21.11 -5.78 0.52
C VAL A 83 -20.53 -6.00 -0.87
N TRP A 84 -19.24 -6.29 -0.94
CA TRP A 84 -18.57 -6.74 -2.15
C TRP A 84 -18.62 -8.28 -2.18
N SER A 85 -19.70 -8.82 -2.73
CA SER A 85 -20.00 -10.27 -2.69
C SER A 85 -18.86 -11.19 -3.17
N PRO A 86 -18.10 -10.87 -4.25
CA PRO A 86 -16.96 -11.68 -4.66
C PRO A 86 -15.86 -11.85 -3.61
N ALA A 87 -15.71 -10.89 -2.70
CA ALA A 87 -14.69 -10.89 -1.65
C ALA A 87 -15.25 -11.22 -0.25
N ASP A 88 -16.58 -11.30 -0.11
CA ASP A 88 -17.30 -11.39 1.18
C ASP A 88 -16.83 -10.33 2.20
N GLN A 89 -16.59 -9.12 1.71
CA GLN A 89 -16.07 -7.99 2.48
C GLN A 89 -17.00 -6.77 2.38
N GLN A 90 -16.93 -5.91 3.39
CA GLN A 90 -17.57 -4.59 3.30
C GLN A 90 -16.62 -3.61 2.62
N ALA A 91 -17.17 -2.72 1.81
CA ALA A 91 -16.42 -1.69 1.13
C ALA A 91 -17.15 -0.35 1.21
N GLN A 92 -16.38 0.72 1.38
CA GLN A 92 -16.85 2.09 1.28
C GLN A 92 -16.03 2.84 0.23
N VAL A 93 -16.64 3.83 -0.42
CA VAL A 93 -15.99 4.58 -1.50
C VAL A 93 -15.73 6.01 -1.04
N ALA A 94 -14.50 6.47 -1.26
CA ALA A 94 -14.14 7.88 -1.19
C ALA A 94 -14.08 8.45 -2.61
N ASP A 95 -14.96 9.40 -2.93
CA ASP A 95 -14.91 10.14 -4.19
C ASP A 95 -14.16 11.47 -3.97
N PHE A 96 -12.98 11.59 -4.59
CA PHE A 96 -12.14 12.78 -4.55
C PHE A 96 -11.94 13.38 -5.95
N SER A 97 -12.88 13.14 -6.86
CA SER A 97 -12.84 13.61 -8.25
C SER A 97 -12.69 15.13 -8.38
N GLY A 98 -13.15 15.87 -7.37
CA GLY A 98 -13.00 17.32 -7.28
C GLY A 98 -11.54 17.82 -7.20
N LEU A 99 -10.59 16.98 -6.79
CA LEU A 99 -9.17 17.32 -6.82
C LEU A 99 -8.63 17.13 -8.25
N ARG A 100 -8.24 18.24 -8.89
CA ARG A 100 -7.78 18.25 -10.29
C ARG A 100 -6.33 18.75 -10.44
N ILE A 101 -5.78 19.34 -9.39
CA ILE A 101 -4.42 19.89 -9.41
C ILE A 101 -3.44 18.73 -9.54
N ALA A 102 -2.45 18.88 -10.43
CA ALA A 102 -1.42 17.88 -10.60
C ALA A 102 -0.49 17.85 -9.38
N GLY A 103 -0.11 16.64 -8.95
CA GLY A 103 0.70 16.46 -7.75
C GLY A 103 0.74 15.02 -7.27
N THR A 104 1.38 14.81 -6.11
CA THR A 104 1.43 13.53 -5.41
C THR A 104 0.65 13.63 -4.12
N TYR A 105 -0.17 12.64 -3.84
CA TYR A 105 -1.15 12.68 -2.75
C TYR A 105 -1.22 11.34 -2.01
N ARG A 106 -1.79 11.37 -0.81
CA ARG A 106 -2.27 10.20 -0.06
C ARG A 106 -3.69 10.45 0.44
N LEU A 107 -4.46 9.39 0.59
CA LEU A 107 -5.79 9.43 1.19
C LEU A 107 -5.75 8.85 2.60
N LYS A 108 -6.45 9.50 3.53
CA LYS A 108 -6.52 9.12 4.94
C LYS A 108 -7.96 9.04 5.41
N VAL A 109 -8.20 8.06 6.28
CA VAL A 109 -9.44 7.87 7.04
C VAL A 109 -9.01 7.62 8.48
N ASP A 110 -9.64 8.31 9.44
CA ASP A 110 -9.24 8.20 10.84
C ASP A 110 -9.33 6.76 11.35
N GLY A 111 -8.24 6.31 11.97
CA GLY A 111 -8.15 4.97 12.52
C GLY A 111 -7.70 3.89 11.53
N LEU A 112 -7.38 4.25 10.28
CA LEU A 112 -6.77 3.38 9.27
C LEU A 112 -5.37 3.88 8.89
N PRO A 113 -4.46 2.99 8.45
CA PRO A 113 -3.25 3.40 7.76
C PRO A 113 -3.58 4.27 6.53
N ALA A 114 -2.74 5.26 6.24
CA ALA A 114 -2.86 6.05 5.01
C ALA A 114 -2.70 5.16 3.77
N SER A 115 -3.32 5.54 2.66
CA SER A 115 -3.10 4.87 1.37
C SER A 115 -1.64 4.97 0.93
N ASP A 116 -1.26 4.14 -0.04
CA ASP A 116 -0.08 4.41 -0.86
C ASP A 116 -0.16 5.81 -1.51
N THR A 117 1.00 6.35 -1.86
CA THR A 117 1.05 7.57 -2.68
C THR A 117 0.50 7.30 -4.07
N PHE A 118 -0.26 8.26 -4.60
CA PHE A 118 -0.71 8.24 -5.98
C PHE A 118 -0.50 9.62 -6.62
N ALA A 119 -0.37 9.65 -7.94
CA ALA A 119 -0.22 10.88 -8.70
C ALA A 119 -1.56 11.35 -9.29
N ILE A 120 -1.75 12.66 -9.39
CA ILE A 120 -2.67 13.25 -10.36
C ILE A 120 -1.79 13.88 -11.44
N ASN A 121 -1.88 13.35 -12.66
CA ASN A 121 -0.98 13.73 -13.74
C ASN A 121 -1.66 13.51 -15.11
N ALA A 122 -1.48 14.43 -16.06
CA ALA A 122 -2.04 14.31 -17.41
C ALA A 122 -1.51 13.09 -18.19
N HIS A 123 -0.38 12.53 -17.77
CA HIS A 123 0.29 11.39 -18.38
C HIS A 123 0.35 10.16 -17.46
N ALA A 124 -0.53 10.07 -16.44
CA ALA A 124 -0.52 8.99 -15.45
C ALA A 124 -0.54 7.58 -16.07
N TYR A 125 -1.15 7.42 -17.25
CA TYR A 125 -1.26 6.14 -17.94
C TYR A 125 -0.25 5.92 -19.08
N GLN A 126 0.60 6.91 -19.40
CA GLN A 126 1.59 6.77 -20.47
C GLN A 126 2.54 5.57 -20.23
N PRO A 127 3.08 5.36 -19.00
CA PRO A 127 3.95 4.20 -18.74
C PRO A 127 3.23 2.86 -18.92
N LEU A 128 1.92 2.79 -18.62
CA LEU A 128 1.10 1.60 -18.82
C LEU A 128 0.95 1.29 -20.31
N VAL A 129 0.69 2.31 -21.14
CA VAL A 129 0.59 2.16 -22.60
C VAL A 129 1.91 1.67 -23.18
N ASP A 130 3.03 2.27 -22.78
CA ASP A 130 4.36 1.88 -23.25
C ASP A 130 4.69 0.44 -22.85
N ALA A 131 4.36 0.04 -21.61
CA ALA A 131 4.59 -1.32 -21.12
C ALA A 131 3.72 -2.35 -21.86
N ALA A 132 2.45 -2.04 -22.12
CA ALA A 132 1.55 -2.93 -22.87
C ALA A 132 2.05 -3.16 -24.31
N LEU A 133 2.46 -2.09 -25.01
CA LEU A 133 3.03 -2.20 -26.36
C LEU A 133 4.34 -2.99 -26.36
N LYS A 134 5.22 -2.75 -25.38
CA LYS A 134 6.46 -3.54 -25.20
C LYS A 134 6.16 -5.01 -24.97
N ALA A 135 5.10 -5.35 -24.24
CA ALA A 135 4.72 -6.74 -24.03
C ALA A 135 4.39 -7.46 -25.35
N PHE A 136 3.70 -6.81 -26.29
CA PHE A 136 3.48 -7.38 -27.63
C PHE A 136 4.78 -7.55 -28.42
N TYR A 137 5.67 -6.55 -28.37
CA TYR A 137 6.97 -6.63 -29.03
C TYR A 137 7.81 -7.80 -28.52
N PHE A 138 7.90 -7.98 -27.19
CA PHE A 138 8.66 -9.06 -26.58
C PHE A 138 8.04 -10.46 -26.76
N ASN A 139 6.78 -10.54 -27.20
CA ASN A 139 6.11 -11.80 -27.53
C ASN A 139 6.08 -12.07 -29.05
N ARG A 140 6.86 -11.35 -29.86
CA ARG A 140 7.03 -11.71 -31.28
C ARG A 140 7.79 -13.02 -31.41
N ALA A 141 7.31 -13.88 -32.28
CA ALA A 141 8.03 -15.08 -32.70
C ALA A 141 8.76 -14.80 -34.02
N SER A 142 9.89 -15.47 -34.20
CA SER A 142 10.66 -15.53 -35.46
C SER A 142 11.36 -14.24 -35.90
N THR A 143 11.50 -13.24 -35.02
CA THR A 143 12.41 -12.09 -35.16
C THR A 143 12.87 -11.61 -33.80
#